data_AF-A0A931MFK4-F1
#
_entry.id   AF-A0A931MFK4-F1
#
_cell.length_a   1.000
_cell.length_b   1.000
_cell.length_c   1.000
_cell.angle_alpha   90.00
_cell.angle_beta   90.00
_cell.angle_gamma   90.00
#
_symmetry.space_group_name_H-M   'P 1'
#
loop_
_entity.id
_entity.type
_entity.pdbx_description
1 polymer ?
#
loop_
_entity_poly.entity_id
_entity_poly.type
_entity_poly.pdbx_seq_one_letter_code
_entity_poly.pdbx_strand_id
1 'polypeptide(L)'
;MSLKLFRSTGYSSLLSPGRSRATLHPGWVVLGASLWAGFACNVPLWRAVAGAPLGLAMLHALLLGTVVASGCAVALSLFGWYATLKPAATLILVVAALAAVARWNGPPSLDASLIDSHLTHGLLPSWASLLRWQVSALLALLVVVPLVWVWNAPVRRLPGPRQLRSNLVGMASAAVVFAATASALYNGLG
;
A
#
# COMPACT_ATOMS: atom_id res chain seq x y z
N MET A 1 8.18 -20.64 66.36
CA MET A 1 7.46 -19.39 66.07
C MET A 1 8.03 -18.82 64.77
N SER A 2 7.27 -18.87 63.67
CA SER A 2 7.70 -18.43 62.34
C SER A 2 6.93 -17.16 61.98
N LEU A 3 7.61 -16.02 62.01
CA LEU A 3 7.05 -14.74 61.61
C LEU A 3 7.00 -14.71 60.07
N LYS A 4 5.78 -14.84 59.52
CA LYS A 4 5.49 -14.63 58.11
C LYS A 4 5.70 -13.14 57.78
N LEU A 5 6.89 -12.83 57.29
CA LEU A 5 7.26 -11.54 56.76
C LEU A 5 6.34 -11.17 55.59
N PHE A 6 5.87 -9.93 55.65
CA PHE A 6 4.87 -9.30 54.81
C PHE A 6 5.07 -9.56 53.32
N ARG A 7 3.98 -9.93 52.64
CA ARG A 7 3.88 -9.88 51.19
C ARG A 7 4.23 -8.45 50.75
N SER A 8 5.36 -8.35 50.09
CA SER A 8 5.81 -7.18 49.35
C SER A 8 4.64 -6.58 48.57
N THR A 9 4.40 -5.32 48.87
CA THR A 9 3.52 -4.36 48.23
C THR A 9 3.39 -4.60 46.72
N GLY A 10 2.16 -4.87 46.30
CA GLY A 10 1.75 -4.66 44.92
C GLY A 10 1.86 -3.16 44.60
N TYR A 11 3.03 -2.74 44.12
CA TYR A 11 3.13 -1.53 43.33
C TYR A 11 2.47 -1.82 41.98
N SER A 12 1.14 -1.80 41.97
CA SER A 12 0.39 -1.55 40.75
C SER A 12 0.86 -0.19 40.25
N SER A 13 1.61 -0.23 39.16
CA SER A 13 2.18 0.87 38.41
C SER A 13 1.10 1.85 37.91
N LEU A 14 0.52 2.62 38.83
CA LEU A 14 -0.41 3.71 38.54
C LEU A 14 0.27 4.89 37.80
N LEU A 15 1.61 4.90 37.74
CA LEU A 15 2.42 5.97 37.16
C LEU A 15 3.37 5.49 36.04
N SER A 16 3.07 4.36 35.39
CA SER A 16 3.65 4.13 34.06
C SER A 16 2.64 4.58 33.02
N PRO A 17 2.76 5.79 32.44
CA PRO A 17 2.18 6.08 31.14
C PRO A 17 2.94 5.31 30.06
N GLY A 18 3.16 4.01 30.28
CA GLY A 18 3.43 3.06 29.22
C GLY A 18 2.13 2.92 28.46
N ARG A 19 1.84 3.89 27.58
CA ARG A 19 0.89 3.72 26.50
C ARG A 19 1.29 2.39 25.87
N SER A 20 0.54 1.33 26.17
CA SER A 20 0.67 0.04 25.48
C SER A 20 0.30 0.36 24.04
N ARG A 21 1.28 0.85 23.27
CA ARG A 21 1.11 1.12 21.86
C ARG A 21 0.87 -0.26 21.28
N ALA A 22 -0.39 -0.58 21.05
CA ALA A 22 -0.79 -1.81 20.40
C ALA A 22 0.09 -1.96 19.16
N THR A 23 0.94 -2.99 19.18
CA THR A 23 1.87 -3.21 18.08
C THR A 23 1.06 -3.76 16.91
N LEU A 24 1.14 -3.07 15.77
CA LEU A 24 0.42 -3.44 14.57
C LEU A 24 0.99 -4.73 14.02
N HIS A 25 0.12 -5.65 13.63
CA HIS A 25 0.53 -6.82 12.87
C HIS A 25 1.13 -6.37 11.53
N PRO A 26 2.25 -6.97 11.05
CA PRO A 26 2.87 -6.59 9.78
C PRO A 26 1.90 -6.57 8.59
N GLY A 27 0.92 -7.47 8.60
CA GLY A 27 -0.13 -7.52 7.57
C GLY A 27 -0.95 -6.24 7.44
N TRP A 28 -1.10 -5.43 8.50
CA TRP A 28 -1.80 -4.14 8.40
C TRP A 28 -1.01 -3.11 7.60
N VAL A 29 0.32 -3.14 7.71
CA VAL A 29 1.19 -2.27 6.90
C VAL A 29 1.13 -2.70 5.44
N VAL A 30 1.16 -4.01 5.19
CA VAL A 30 0.98 -4.58 3.83
C VAL A 30 -0.35 -4.10 3.24
N LEU A 31 -1.46 -4.32 3.95
CA LEU A 31 -2.79 -3.92 3.47
C LEU A 31 -2.90 -2.42 3.25
N GLY A 32 -2.48 -1.59 4.21
CA GLY A 32 -2.59 -0.13 4.07
C GLY A 32 -1.72 0.43 2.94
N ALA A 33 -0.47 -0.03 2.82
CA ALA A 33 0.41 0.41 1.74
C ALA A 33 -0.09 -0.04 0.36
N SER A 34 -0.59 -1.27 0.26
CA SER A 34 -1.18 -1.79 -0.97
C SER A 34 -2.46 -1.09 -1.40
N LEU A 35 -3.37 -0.82 -0.45
CA LEU A 35 -4.60 -0.08 -0.73
C LEU A 35 -4.29 1.37 -1.12
N TRP A 36 -3.30 1.99 -0.48
CA TRP A 36 -2.84 3.32 -0.86
C TRP A 36 -2.26 3.33 -2.29
N ALA A 37 -1.39 2.38 -2.60
CA ALA A 37 -0.82 2.25 -3.94
C ALA A 37 -1.90 1.96 -5.02
N GLY A 38 -2.86 1.10 -4.71
CA GLY A 38 -3.91 0.68 -5.64
C GLY A 38 -5.04 1.71 -5.82
N PHE A 39 -5.35 2.52 -4.82
CA PHE A 39 -6.44 3.48 -4.92
C PHE A 39 -5.97 4.93 -4.85
N ALA A 40 -5.21 5.33 -3.84
CA ALA A 40 -4.78 6.73 -3.71
C ALA A 40 -3.79 7.13 -4.81
N CYS A 41 -2.80 6.29 -5.13
CA CYS A 41 -1.84 6.56 -6.21
C CYS A 41 -2.43 6.37 -7.63
N ASN A 42 -3.71 6.01 -7.76
CA ASN A 42 -4.39 5.88 -9.05
C ASN A 42 -5.27 7.11 -9.38
N VAL A 43 -4.81 8.31 -9.04
CA VAL A 43 -5.47 9.59 -9.35
C VAL A 43 -5.92 9.75 -10.82
N PRO A 44 -5.11 9.37 -11.84
CA PRO A 44 -5.53 9.49 -13.24
C PRO A 44 -6.74 8.60 -13.58
N LEU A 45 -6.83 7.41 -12.97
CA LEU A 45 -7.95 6.50 -13.15
C LEU A 45 -9.24 7.10 -12.57
N TRP A 46 -9.18 7.76 -11.41
CA TRP A 46 -10.34 8.45 -10.84
C TRP A 46 -10.78 9.66 -11.69
N ARG A 47 -9.84 10.35 -12.33
CA ARG A 47 -10.16 11.41 -13.29
C ARG A 47 -10.89 10.87 -14.52
N ALA A 48 -10.48 9.70 -15.02
CA ALA A 48 -11.16 9.04 -16.14
C ALA A 48 -12.60 8.65 -15.77
N VAL A 49 -12.81 8.10 -14.57
CA VAL A 49 -14.16 7.77 -14.07
C VAL A 49 -15.03 9.02 -13.90
N ALA A 50 -14.47 10.11 -13.37
CA ALA A 50 -15.21 11.35 -13.15
C ALA A 50 -15.72 11.99 -14.46
N GLY A 51 -15.06 11.70 -15.60
CA GLY A 51 -15.49 12.13 -16.93
C GLY A 51 -16.42 11.16 -17.65
N ALA A 52 -16.70 9.98 -17.07
CA ALA A 52 -17.47 8.91 -17.70
C ALA A 52 -18.85 8.73 -17.03
N PRO A 53 -19.85 8.17 -17.75
CA PRO A 53 -21.11 7.80 -17.12
C PRO A 53 -20.87 6.75 -16.02
N LEU A 54 -21.47 7.00 -14.85
CA LEU A 54 -21.36 6.12 -13.68
C LEU A 54 -21.96 4.74 -13.99
N GLY A 55 -21.30 3.68 -13.52
CA GLY A 55 -21.67 2.28 -13.79
C GLY A 55 -20.44 1.43 -14.09
N LEU A 56 -20.35 0.94 -15.34
CA LEU A 56 -19.24 0.07 -15.79
C LEU A 56 -17.86 0.73 -15.63
N ALA A 57 -17.74 2.04 -15.84
CA ALA A 57 -16.48 2.77 -15.66
C ALA A 57 -15.98 2.72 -14.21
N MET A 58 -16.89 2.87 -13.24
CA MET A 58 -16.55 2.77 -11.80
C MET A 58 -16.14 1.34 -11.44
N LEU A 59 -16.86 0.34 -11.94
CA LEU A 59 -16.50 -1.07 -11.72
C LEU A 59 -15.12 -1.38 -12.31
N HIS A 60 -14.84 -0.96 -13.55
CA HIS A 60 -13.57 -1.17 -14.22
C HIS A 60 -12.41 -0.50 -13.45
N ALA A 61 -12.63 0.71 -12.96
CA ALA A 61 -11.68 1.44 -12.12
C ALA A 61 -11.42 0.74 -10.77
N LEU A 62 -12.46 0.25 -10.11
CA LEU A 62 -12.31 -0.52 -8.87
C LEU A 62 -11.53 -1.81 -9.11
N LEU A 63 -11.84 -2.54 -10.19
CA LEU A 63 -11.13 -3.76 -10.57
C LEU A 63 -9.65 -3.48 -10.86
N LEU A 64 -9.32 -2.47 -11.67
CA LEU A 64 -7.93 -2.06 -11.90
C LEU A 64 -7.21 -1.66 -10.61
N GLY A 65 -7.86 -0.90 -9.73
CA GLY A 65 -7.31 -0.54 -8.41
C GLY A 65 -7.02 -1.76 -7.55
N THR A 66 -7.93 -2.76 -7.55
CA THR A 66 -7.74 -4.02 -6.81
C THR A 66 -6.62 -4.88 -7.39
N VAL A 67 -6.42 -4.91 -8.71
CA VAL A 67 -5.29 -5.60 -9.35
C VAL A 67 -3.97 -4.98 -8.90
N VAL A 68 -3.85 -3.65 -8.92
CA VAL A 68 -2.63 -2.96 -8.46
C VAL A 68 -2.41 -3.21 -6.96
N ALA A 69 -3.45 -3.07 -6.13
CA ALA A 69 -3.34 -3.29 -4.68
C ALA A 69 -2.91 -4.72 -4.34
N SER A 70 -3.53 -5.72 -4.97
CA SER A 70 -3.22 -7.14 -4.74
C SER A 70 -1.82 -7.48 -5.24
N GLY A 71 -1.38 -6.96 -6.39
CA GLY A 71 0.00 -7.09 -6.87
C GLY A 71 1.03 -6.52 -5.89
N CYS A 72 0.79 -5.31 -5.36
CA CYS A 72 1.63 -4.73 -4.32
C CYS A 72 1.61 -5.59 -3.03
N ALA A 73 0.46 -6.16 -2.67
CA ALA A 73 0.33 -6.99 -1.46
C ALA A 73 1.10 -8.31 -1.58
N VAL A 74 1.16 -8.93 -2.76
CA VAL A 74 2.02 -10.09 -3.04
C VAL A 74 3.48 -9.73 -2.80
N ALA A 75 3.95 -8.64 -3.43
CA ALA A 75 5.34 -8.19 -3.29
C ALA A 75 5.70 -7.85 -1.84
N LEU A 76 4.86 -7.07 -1.15
CA LEU A 76 5.09 -6.69 0.25
C LEU A 76 5.02 -7.88 1.21
N SER A 77 4.17 -8.87 0.93
CA SER A 77 4.11 -10.09 1.74
C SER A 77 5.40 -10.89 1.64
N LEU A 78 6.05 -10.92 0.46
CA LEU A 78 7.36 -11.55 0.29
C LEU A 78 8.45 -10.85 1.10
N PHE A 79 8.42 -9.50 1.12
CA PHE A 79 9.33 -8.66 1.91
C PHE A 79 8.83 -8.37 3.32
N GLY A 80 7.91 -9.17 3.87
CA GLY A 80 7.25 -8.93 5.15
C GLY A 80 8.15 -9.05 6.40
N TRP A 81 9.48 -9.03 6.26
CA TRP A 81 10.45 -9.10 7.35
C TRP A 81 10.58 -7.77 8.09
N TYR A 82 11.01 -7.82 9.35
CA TYR A 82 11.07 -6.62 10.21
C TYR A 82 11.96 -5.51 9.60
N ALA A 83 13.06 -5.89 8.95
CA ALA A 83 14.01 -4.97 8.34
C ALA A 83 13.61 -4.58 6.91
N THR A 84 12.97 -5.47 6.16
CA THR A 84 12.69 -5.26 4.73
C THR A 84 11.31 -4.66 4.47
N LEU A 85 10.33 -4.81 5.37
CA LEU A 85 8.96 -4.37 5.15
C LEU A 85 8.87 -2.85 4.96
N LYS A 86 9.52 -2.08 5.82
CA LYS A 86 9.54 -0.61 5.73
C LYS A 86 10.20 -0.12 4.43
N PRO A 87 11.44 -0.54 4.08
CA PRO A 87 12.05 -0.10 2.82
C PRO A 87 11.29 -0.60 1.58
N ALA A 88 10.76 -1.83 1.58
CA ALA A 88 9.94 -2.32 0.47
C ALA A 88 8.65 -1.50 0.30
N ALA A 89 7.96 -1.17 1.40
CA ALA A 89 6.80 -0.29 1.38
C ALA A 89 7.14 1.11 0.87
N THR A 90 8.27 1.69 1.30
CA THR A 90 8.70 2.98 0.75
C THR A 90 8.95 2.94 -0.75
N LEU A 91 9.64 1.91 -1.22
CA LEU A 91 9.96 1.76 -2.64
C LEU A 91 8.67 1.65 -3.47
N ILE A 92 7.75 0.78 -3.05
CA ILE A 92 6.47 0.57 -3.75
C ILE A 92 5.63 1.85 -3.75
N LEU A 93 5.54 2.57 -2.63
CA LEU A 93 4.78 3.81 -2.54
C LEU A 93 5.37 4.93 -3.41
N VAL A 94 6.70 5.06 -3.42
CA VAL A 94 7.40 6.04 -4.27
C VAL A 94 7.20 5.70 -5.74
N VAL A 95 7.39 4.43 -6.14
CA VAL A 95 7.18 3.98 -7.52
C VAL A 95 5.72 4.20 -7.95
N ALA A 96 4.75 3.86 -7.10
CA ALA A 96 3.33 4.08 -7.37
C ALA A 96 3.00 5.57 -7.53
N ALA A 97 3.56 6.44 -6.69
CA ALA A 97 3.36 7.88 -6.79
C ALA A 97 4.00 8.47 -8.05
N LEU A 98 5.21 8.01 -8.42
CA LEU A 98 5.86 8.40 -9.68
C LEU A 98 5.03 7.96 -10.89
N ALA A 99 4.47 6.74 -10.88
CA ALA A 99 3.58 6.25 -11.91
C ALA A 99 2.26 7.06 -11.99
N ALA A 100 1.75 7.55 -10.85
CA ALA A 100 0.61 8.45 -10.79
C ALA A 100 0.92 9.79 -11.50
N VAL A 101 2.07 10.38 -11.17
CA VAL A 101 2.55 11.65 -11.69
C VAL A 101 2.87 11.58 -13.18
N ALA A 102 3.50 10.49 -13.64
CA ALA A 102 3.78 10.27 -15.06
C ALA A 102 2.48 10.29 -15.88
N ARG A 103 1.44 9.63 -15.38
CA ARG A 103 0.11 9.57 -16.02
C ARG A 103 -0.70 10.87 -15.87
N TRP A 104 -0.43 11.70 -14.85
CA TRP A 104 -1.16 12.94 -14.62
C TRP A 104 -1.11 13.93 -15.81
N ASN A 105 -0.01 13.92 -16.56
CA ASN A 105 0.23 14.80 -17.70
C ASN A 105 -0.35 14.27 -19.03
N GLY A 106 -0.79 13.00 -19.08
CA GLY A 106 -1.39 12.39 -20.26
C GLY A 106 -2.92 12.54 -20.30
N PRO A 107 -3.55 12.20 -21.43
CA PRO A 107 -5.01 12.09 -21.50
C PRO A 107 -5.52 10.99 -20.55
N PRO A 108 -6.69 11.18 -19.91
CA PRO A 108 -7.28 10.17 -19.05
C PRO A 108 -7.80 9.00 -19.91
N SER A 109 -7.00 7.94 -20.06
CA SER A 109 -7.39 6.73 -20.79
C SER A 109 -7.69 5.57 -19.82
N LEU A 110 -8.74 4.80 -20.14
CA LEU A 110 -9.07 3.52 -19.50
C LEU A 110 -8.52 2.32 -20.30
N ASP A 111 -7.93 2.57 -21.47
CA ASP A 111 -7.55 1.53 -22.42
C ASP A 111 -6.22 0.83 -22.07
N ALA A 112 -6.14 -0.45 -22.42
CA ALA A 112 -4.96 -1.31 -22.27
C ALA A 112 -3.76 -0.94 -23.19
N SER A 113 -3.90 0.08 -24.05
CA SER A 113 -2.84 0.61 -24.93
C SER A 113 -1.67 1.27 -24.17
N LEU A 114 -1.72 1.26 -22.84
CA LEU A 114 -0.70 1.73 -21.92
C LEU A 114 0.67 1.04 -22.11
N ILE A 115 0.70 -0.24 -22.53
CA ILE A 115 1.97 -0.97 -22.69
C ILE A 115 2.80 -0.38 -23.84
N ASP A 116 2.18 -0.05 -24.97
CA ASP A 116 2.85 0.54 -26.14
C ASP A 116 3.29 1.99 -25.89
N SER A 117 2.49 2.75 -25.14
CA SER A 117 2.79 4.15 -24.82
C SER A 117 3.89 4.30 -23.76
N HIS A 118 4.04 3.34 -22.84
CA HIS A 118 5.10 3.35 -21.83
C HIS A 118 6.50 2.99 -22.38
N LEU A 119 6.59 2.13 -23.40
CA LEU A 119 7.86 1.83 -24.07
C LEU A 119 8.41 3.05 -24.84
N THR A 120 7.53 3.94 -25.29
CA THR A 120 7.87 5.07 -26.15
C THR A 120 8.14 6.38 -25.38
N HIS A 121 7.50 6.60 -24.22
CA HIS A 121 7.65 7.83 -23.42
C HIS A 121 8.42 7.68 -22.10
N GLY A 122 8.95 6.48 -21.82
CA GLY A 122 9.73 6.21 -20.62
C GLY A 122 8.85 5.97 -19.39
N LEU A 123 9.39 5.18 -18.46
CA LEU A 123 8.69 4.79 -17.22
C LEU A 123 8.67 5.92 -16.17
N LEU A 124 9.49 6.96 -16.36
CA LEU A 124 9.66 8.06 -15.42
C LEU A 124 9.11 9.37 -16.00
N PRO A 125 8.49 10.23 -15.16
CA PRO A 125 8.04 11.54 -15.59
C PRO A 125 9.21 12.42 -16.05
N SER A 126 8.96 13.29 -17.04
CA SER A 126 9.96 14.25 -17.48
C SER A 126 10.33 15.20 -16.33
N TRP A 127 11.62 15.54 -16.19
CA TRP A 127 12.11 16.43 -15.13
C TRP A 127 11.38 17.79 -15.10
N ALA A 128 11.08 18.35 -16.27
CA ALA A 128 10.32 19.59 -16.38
C ALA A 128 8.90 19.48 -15.79
N SER A 129 8.26 18.31 -15.88
CA SER A 129 6.93 18.10 -15.31
C SER A 129 6.94 18.07 -13.79
N LEU A 130 8.05 17.64 -13.16
CA LEU A 130 8.21 17.59 -11.71
C LEU A 130 8.32 18.98 -11.07
N LEU A 131 8.74 19.99 -11.83
CA LEU A 131 8.83 21.39 -11.39
C LEU A 131 7.48 22.11 -11.37
N ARG A 132 6.44 21.53 -11.97
CA ARG A 132 5.09 22.06 -11.88
C ARG A 132 4.56 21.88 -10.46
N TRP A 133 4.21 22.96 -9.79
CA TRP A 133 3.81 22.91 -8.38
C TRP A 133 2.66 21.93 -8.10
N GLN A 134 1.71 21.74 -9.04
CA GLN A 134 0.63 20.76 -8.88
C GLN A 134 1.17 19.33 -8.82
N VAL A 135 2.15 19.02 -9.67
CA VAL A 135 2.79 17.71 -9.74
C VAL A 135 3.65 17.47 -8.51
N SER A 136 4.42 18.46 -8.08
CA SER A 136 5.24 18.36 -6.86
C SER A 136 4.35 18.20 -5.62
N ALA A 137 3.24 18.95 -5.52
CA ALA A 137 2.29 18.84 -4.44
C ALA A 137 1.59 17.48 -4.42
N LEU A 138 1.17 16.96 -5.59
CA LEU A 138 0.60 15.62 -5.72
C LEU A 138 1.59 14.54 -5.28
N LEU A 139 2.83 14.61 -5.76
CA LEU A 139 3.90 13.69 -5.39
C LEU A 139 4.16 13.74 -3.88
N ALA A 140 4.29 14.94 -3.32
CA ALA A 140 4.49 15.14 -1.90
C ALA A 140 3.34 14.56 -1.08
N LEU A 141 2.09 14.81 -1.46
CA LEU A 141 0.93 14.26 -0.74
C LEU A 141 0.89 12.73 -0.82
N LEU A 142 1.06 12.16 -2.02
CA LEU A 142 0.98 10.72 -2.26
C LEU A 142 2.12 9.95 -1.61
N VAL A 143 3.29 10.56 -1.43
CA VAL A 143 4.46 9.92 -0.81
C VAL A 143 4.54 10.22 0.68
N VAL A 144 4.46 11.48 1.10
CA VAL A 144 4.71 11.88 2.49
C VAL A 144 3.66 11.28 3.44
N VAL A 145 2.37 11.34 3.07
CA VAL A 145 1.29 10.83 3.93
C VAL A 145 1.48 9.35 4.29
N PRO A 146 1.62 8.42 3.32
CA PRO A 146 1.78 7.01 3.67
C PRO A 146 3.17 6.71 4.23
N LEU A 147 4.24 7.45 3.84
CA LEU A 147 5.57 7.24 4.42
C LEU A 147 5.58 7.59 5.91
N VAL A 148 5.03 8.75 6.29
CA VAL A 148 4.91 9.16 7.69
C VAL A 148 4.14 8.09 8.48
N TRP A 149 3.06 7.55 7.92
CA TRP A 149 2.32 6.46 8.56
C TRP A 149 3.15 5.17 8.69
N VAL A 150 3.77 4.67 7.61
CA VAL A 150 4.56 3.42 7.59
C VAL A 150 5.76 3.50 8.55
N TRP A 151 6.45 4.63 8.60
CA TRP A 151 7.62 4.79 9.45
C TRP A 151 7.26 4.95 10.94
N ASN A 152 6.13 5.60 11.23
CA ASN A 152 5.63 5.74 12.60
C ASN A 152 4.84 4.53 13.12
N ALA A 153 4.45 3.59 12.24
CA ALA A 153 3.73 2.39 12.63
C ALA A 153 4.59 1.48 13.55
N PRO A 154 4.13 1.18 14.78
CA PRO A 154 4.81 0.27 15.69
C PRO A 154 4.58 -1.18 15.24
N VAL A 155 5.42 -1.69 14.35
CA VAL A 155 5.28 -3.06 13.80
C VAL A 155 5.72 -4.10 14.82
N ARG A 156 4.85 -5.07 15.10
CA ARG A 156 5.12 -6.20 15.98
C ARG A 156 6.20 -7.11 15.40
N ARG A 157 7.23 -7.44 16.20
CA ARG A 157 8.21 -8.47 15.84
C ARG A 157 7.59 -9.85 16.03
N LEU A 158 7.64 -10.68 14.99
CA LEU A 158 7.17 -12.07 15.02
C LEU A 158 8.39 -13.00 14.96
N PRO A 159 8.35 -14.17 15.62
CA PRO A 159 9.41 -15.16 15.46
C PRO A 159 9.39 -15.72 14.03
N GLY A 160 10.57 -16.02 13.48
CA GLY A 160 10.79 -16.43 12.09
C GLY A 160 9.72 -17.35 11.46
N PRO A 161 9.37 -18.51 12.05
CA PRO A 161 8.37 -19.40 11.46
C PRO A 161 6.95 -18.82 11.45
N ARG A 162 6.57 -18.03 12.47
CA ARG A 162 5.26 -17.36 12.49
C ARG A 162 5.20 -16.23 11.47
N GLN A 163 6.32 -15.52 11.28
CA GLN A 163 6.45 -14.49 10.25
C GLN A 163 6.38 -15.09 8.85
N LEU A 164 7.09 -16.18 8.59
CA LEU A 164 7.03 -16.89 7.31
C LEU A 164 5.60 -17.34 6.99
N ARG A 165 4.91 -17.97 7.94
CA ARG A 165 3.50 -18.38 7.76
C ARG A 165 2.61 -17.18 7.46
N SER A 166 2.77 -16.07 8.18
CA SER A 166 2.01 -14.84 7.91
C SER A 166 2.26 -14.30 6.50
N ASN A 167 3.52 -14.29 6.06
CA ASN A 167 3.92 -13.81 4.74
C ASN A 167 3.34 -14.71 3.64
N LEU A 168 3.41 -16.04 3.81
CA LEU A 168 2.86 -17.00 2.85
C LEU A 168 1.34 -16.91 2.74
N VAL A 169 0.63 -16.79 3.88
CA VAL A 169 -0.83 -16.61 3.88
C VAL A 169 -1.21 -15.28 3.22
N GLY A 170 -0.51 -14.19 3.56
CA GLY A 170 -0.71 -12.88 2.93
C GLY A 170 -0.48 -12.94 1.42
N MET A 171 0.64 -13.53 0.99
CA MET A 171 0.98 -13.69 -0.42
C MET A 171 -0.06 -14.53 -1.18
N ALA A 172 -0.45 -15.69 -0.65
CA ALA A 172 -1.43 -16.57 -1.28
C ALA A 172 -2.81 -15.89 -1.39
N SER A 173 -3.28 -15.25 -0.31
CA SER A 173 -4.55 -14.51 -0.33
C SER A 173 -4.54 -13.37 -1.35
N ALA A 174 -3.44 -12.61 -1.42
CA ALA A 174 -3.29 -11.53 -2.39
C ALA A 174 -3.19 -12.06 -3.82
N ALA A 175 -2.50 -13.17 -4.06
CA ALA A 175 -2.40 -13.80 -5.37
C ALA A 175 -3.76 -14.31 -5.87
N VAL A 176 -4.58 -14.88 -4.98
CA VAL A 176 -5.96 -15.29 -5.32
C VAL A 176 -6.81 -14.08 -5.71
N VAL A 177 -6.75 -13.00 -4.93
CA VAL A 177 -7.47 -11.75 -5.25
C VAL A 177 -6.99 -11.18 -6.58
N PHE A 178 -5.67 -11.15 -6.81
CA PHE A 178 -5.08 -10.69 -8.07
C PHE A 178 -5.59 -11.51 -9.26
N ALA A 179 -5.51 -12.85 -9.17
CA ALA A 179 -5.96 -13.73 -10.25
C ALA A 179 -7.47 -13.60 -10.51
N ALA A 180 -8.29 -13.51 -9.47
CA ALA A 180 -9.74 -13.36 -9.60
C ALA A 180 -10.14 -12.00 -10.19
N THR A 181 -9.46 -10.92 -9.80
CA THR A 181 -9.75 -9.58 -10.32
C THR A 181 -9.23 -9.39 -11.74
N ALA A 182 -8.05 -9.94 -12.05
CA ALA A 182 -7.51 -9.96 -13.40
C ALA A 182 -8.38 -10.80 -14.35
N SER A 183 -8.85 -11.97 -13.91
CA SER A 183 -9.75 -12.79 -14.72
C SER A 183 -11.12 -12.14 -14.91
N ALA A 184 -11.64 -11.42 -13.91
CA ALA A 184 -12.87 -10.64 -14.07
C ALA A 184 -12.72 -9.52 -15.10
N LEU A 185 -11.57 -8.83 -15.13
CA LEU A 185 -11.28 -7.83 -16.16
C LEU A 185 -11.19 -8.43 -17.56
N TYR A 186 -10.53 -9.59 -17.68
CA TYR A 186 -10.38 -10.28 -18.95
C TYR A 186 -11.71 -10.83 -19.50
N ASN A 187 -12.55 -11.40 -18.64
CA ASN A 187 -13.80 -12.05 -19.05
C ASN A 187 -15.01 -11.11 -19.10
N GLY A 188 -15.02 -10.03 -18.30
CA GLY A 188 -16.21 -9.21 -18.07
C GLY A 188 -16.29 -7.93 -18.87
N LEU A 189 -15.18 -7.45 -19.47
CA LEU A 189 -15.08 -6.09 -20.02
C LEU A 189 -14.17 -5.99 -21.27
N GLY A 190 -13.97 -7.10 -21.99
CA GLY A 190 -13.30 -7.13 -23.30
C GLY A 190 -14.25 -6.88 -24.47
#